data_AF-A0A5D4TG98-F1
#
_entry.id   AF-A0A5D4TG98-F1
#
_cell.length_a   1.000
_cell.length_b   1.000
_cell.length_c   1.000
_cell.angle_alpha   90.00
_cell.angle_beta   90.00
_cell.angle_gamma   90.00
#
_symmetry.space_group_name_H-M   'P 1'
#
loop_
_entity.id
_entity.type
_entity.pdbx_description
1 polymer ?
#
loop_
_entity_poly.entity_id
_entity_poly.type
_entity_poly.pdbx_seq_one_letter_code
_entity_poly.pdbx_strand_id
1 'polypeptide(L)'
;MGVFIFTFFSFLIWLYLASNHSTPDDWWTVKYVKETYTVDNEVKMIPHHFSTSLLKVIIGTGIFILLGTLLSFFVINRKQRRLD
;
A
#
# COMPACT_ATOMS: atom_id res chain seq x y z
N MET A 1 -13.41 13.41 12.20
CA MET A 1 -12.77 12.17 12.69
C MET A 1 -13.11 10.93 11.88
N GLY A 2 -14.38 10.64 11.56
CA GLY A 2 -14.75 9.40 10.86
C GLY A 2 -13.97 9.10 9.56
N VAL A 3 -13.78 10.10 8.69
CA VAL A 3 -13.04 9.94 7.43
C VAL A 3 -11.57 9.59 7.65
N PHE A 4 -10.94 10.20 8.66
CA PHE A 4 -9.54 9.93 9.01
C PHE A 4 -9.36 8.49 9.50
N ILE A 5 -10.21 8.06 10.44
CA ILE A 5 -10.18 6.70 10.99
C ILE A 5 -10.43 5.67 9.88
N PHE A 6 -11.42 5.92 9.02
CA PHE A 6 -11.70 5.06 7.87
C PHE A 6 -10.49 4.93 6.95
N THR A 7 -9.88 6.06 6.55
CA THR A 7 -8.72 6.06 5.66
C THR A 7 -7.54 5.30 6.29
N PHE A 8 -7.31 5.48 7.60
CA PHE A 8 -6.25 4.79 8.32
C PHE A 8 -6.46 3.27 8.36
N PHE A 9 -7.65 2.79 8.70
CA PHE A 9 -7.93 1.36 8.69
C PHE A 9 -7.89 0.76 7.29
N SER A 10 -8.38 1.48 6.27
CA SER A 10 -8.26 1.04 4.88
C SER A 10 -6.80 0.91 4.45
N PHE A 11 -5.94 1.84 4.86
CA PHE A 11 -4.49 1.75 4.61
C PHE A 11 -3.88 0.53 5.29
N LEU A 12 -4.19 0.27 6.57
CA LEU A 12 -3.67 -0.89 7.29
C LEU A 12 -4.10 -2.21 6.65
N ILE A 13 -5.37 -2.32 6.25
CA ILE A 13 -5.89 -3.52 5.58
C ILE A 13 -5.19 -3.72 4.23
N TRP A 14 -5.04 -2.65 3.44
CA TRP A 14 -4.32 -2.70 2.18
C TRP A 14 -2.87 -3.14 2.38
N LEU A 15 -2.16 -2.57 3.36
CA LEU A 15 -0.77 -2.91 3.66
C LEU A 15 -0.64 -4.39 4.08
N TYR A 16 -1.57 -4.89 4.90
CA TYR A 16 -1.61 -6.30 5.31
C TYR A 16 -1.78 -7.23 4.10
N LEU A 17 -2.74 -6.93 3.22
CA LEU A 17 -2.97 -7.72 2.01
C LEU A 17 -1.76 -7.66 1.08
N ALA A 18 -1.18 -6.47 0.89
CA ALA A 18 -0.04 -6.20 0.00
C ALA A 18 1.28 -6.83 0.48
N SER A 19 1.31 -7.27 1.74
CA SER A 19 2.46 -7.93 2.34
C SER A 19 2.29 -9.45 2.42
N ASN A 20 1.08 -9.94 2.72
CA ASN A 20 0.84 -11.35 3.03
C ASN A 20 0.12 -12.14 1.93
N HIS A 21 -0.75 -11.49 1.16
CA HIS A 21 -1.66 -12.17 0.23
C HIS A 21 -1.44 -11.82 -1.24
N SER A 22 -0.42 -11.02 -1.53
CA SER A 22 -0.14 -10.54 -2.88
C SER A 22 1.03 -11.29 -3.51
N THR A 23 1.00 -11.50 -4.83
CA THR A 23 2.05 -12.23 -5.56
C THR A 23 3.10 -11.26 -6.14
N PRO A 24 4.35 -11.68 -6.43
CA PRO A 24 5.36 -10.77 -6.98
C PRO A 24 4.93 -10.05 -8.27
N ASP A 25 4.04 -10.66 -9.05
CA ASP A 25 3.50 -10.13 -10.31
C ASP A 25 2.44 -9.03 -10.10
N ASP A 26 1.85 -8.96 -8.91
CA ASP A 26 0.87 -7.95 -8.57
C ASP A 26 1.55 -6.57 -8.38
N TRP A 27 1.07 -5.56 -9.11
CA TRP A 27 1.61 -4.19 -9.03
C TRP A 27 1.51 -3.56 -7.63
N TRP A 28 0.52 -4.02 -6.84
CA TRP A 28 0.26 -3.58 -5.47
C TRP A 28 1.07 -4.37 -4.43
N THR A 29 1.84 -5.38 -4.85
CA THR A 29 2.69 -6.15 -3.95
C THR A 29 3.89 -5.34 -3.48
N VAL A 30 4.01 -5.22 -2.16
CA VAL A 30 5.13 -4.55 -1.52
C VAL A 30 6.31 -5.51 -1.32
N LYS A 31 6.05 -6.81 -1.27
CA LYS A 31 7.05 -7.87 -1.14
C LYS A 31 7.90 -7.98 -2.41
N TYR A 32 9.20 -8.18 -2.27
CA TYR A 32 10.04 -8.64 -3.38
C TYR A 32 10.81 -9.89 -2.98
N VAL A 33 10.99 -10.77 -3.98
CA VAL A 33 11.88 -11.93 -3.86
C VAL A 33 13.29 -11.44 -4.13
N LYS A 34 14.19 -11.57 -3.16
CA LYS A 34 15.60 -11.25 -3.38
C LYS A 34 16.22 -12.37 -4.21
N GLU A 35 16.28 -12.19 -5.52
CA GLU A 35 17.05 -13.06 -6.40
C GLU A 35 18.53 -12.93 -6.02
N THR A 36 19.11 -14.00 -5.47
CA THR A 36 20.54 -14.05 -5.20
C THR A 36 21.15 -14.98 -6.24
N TYR A 37 21.92 -14.42 -7.15
CA TYR A 37 22.63 -15.19 -8.16
C TYR A 37 23.71 -16.02 -7.46
N THR A 38 23.55 -17.35 -7.46
CA THR A 38 24.63 -18.26 -7.08
C THR A 38 25.66 -18.31 -8.22
N VAL A 39 26.93 -18.60 -7.87
CA VAL A 39 28.13 -18.51 -8.72
C VAL A 39 28.03 -19.27 -10.05
N ASP A 40 27.07 -20.19 -10.19
CA ASP A 40 26.85 -21.01 -11.40
C ASP A 40 25.69 -20.53 -12.31
N ASN A 41 25.29 -19.25 -12.24
CA ASN A 41 24.21 -18.66 -13.09
C ASN A 41 22.81 -19.30 -12.95
N GLU A 42 22.62 -20.25 -12.04
CA GLU A 42 21.30 -20.73 -11.69
C GLU A 42 20.60 -19.72 -10.78
N VAL A 43 19.44 -19.21 -11.21
CA VAL A 43 18.60 -18.32 -10.40
C VAL A 43 17.98 -19.15 -9.27
N LYS A 44 18.67 -19.24 -8.13
CA LYS A 44 18.11 -19.86 -6.93
C LYS A 44 17.23 -18.84 -6.22
N MET A 45 15.93 -18.89 -6.48
CA MET A 45 14.95 -18.18 -5.66
C MET A 45 15.04 -18.73 -4.23
N ILE A 46 15.46 -17.90 -3.27
CA ILE A 46 15.49 -18.30 -1.86
C ILE A 46 14.12 -17.95 -1.27
N PRO A 47 13.23 -18.93 -1.00
CA PRO A 47 11.86 -18.68 -0.56
C PRO A 47 11.76 -18.03 0.83
N HIS A 48 12.88 -17.86 1.54
CA HIS A 48 12.93 -17.30 2.89
C HIS A 48 13.36 -15.83 2.97
N HIS A 49 13.79 -15.21 1.87
CA HIS A 49 14.17 -13.79 1.85
C HIS A 49 13.11 -12.93 1.17
N PHE A 50 11.97 -12.81 1.85
CA PHE A 50 11.00 -11.79 1.52
C PHE A 50 11.40 -10.48 2.18
N SER A 51 11.62 -9.46 1.38
CA SER A 51 11.93 -8.13 1.87
C SER A 51 10.84 -7.16 1.38
N THR A 52 10.49 -6.21 2.22
CA THR A 52 9.46 -5.20 1.90
C THR A 52 10.12 -4.04 1.15
N SER A 53 9.59 -3.71 -0.04
CA SER A 53 10.07 -2.57 -0.81
C SER A 53 9.58 -1.28 -0.17
N LEU A 54 10.49 -0.58 0.53
CA LEU A 54 10.21 0.69 1.18
C LEU A 54 9.65 1.72 0.19
N LEU A 55 10.16 1.73 -1.06
CA LEU A 55 9.66 2.59 -2.13
C LEU A 55 8.17 2.33 -2.42
N LYS A 56 7.76 1.06 -2.54
CA LYS A 56 6.36 0.71 -2.80
C LYS A 56 5.45 1.06 -1.62
N VAL A 57 5.94 0.91 -0.38
CA VAL A 57 5.20 1.38 0.82
C VAL A 57 4.99 2.88 0.77
N ILE A 58 6.03 3.66 0.44
CA ILE A 58 5.93 5.14 0.37
C ILE A 58 4.92 5.56 -0.70
N ILE A 59 4.96 4.95 -1.89
CA ILE A 59 4.01 5.23 -2.97
C ILE A 59 2.57 4.92 -2.52
N GLY A 60 2.34 3.74 -1.94
CA GLY A 60 1.02 3.38 -1.41
C GLY A 60 0.54 4.34 -0.31
N THR A 61 1.43 4.72 0.60
CA THR A 61 1.13 5.70 1.65
C THR A 61 0.71 7.05 1.05
N GLY A 62 1.43 7.53 0.03
CA GLY A 62 1.09 8.77 -0.67
C GLY A 62 -0.30 8.71 -1.32
N ILE A 63 -0.65 7.60 -1.97
CA ILE A 63 -1.98 7.39 -2.57
C ILE A 63 -3.08 7.48 -1.50
N PHE A 64 -2.90 6.82 -0.35
CA PHE A 64 -3.89 6.83 0.73
C PHE A 64 -4.03 8.21 1.38
N ILE A 65 -2.95 8.97 1.53
CA ILE A 65 -3.00 10.36 2.03
C ILE A 65 -3.80 11.25 1.07
N LEU A 66 -3.52 11.16 -0.24
CA LEU A 66 -4.27 11.92 -1.25
C LEU A 66 -5.75 11.55 -1.25
N LEU A 67 -6.06 10.25 -1.19
CA LEU A 67 -7.44 9.76 -1.17
C LEU A 67 -8.20 10.22 0.08
N GLY A 68 -7.57 10.13 1.26
CA GLY A 68 -8.13 10.60 2.52
C GLY A 68 -8.35 12.11 2.53
N THR A 69 -7.44 12.87 1.92
CA THR A 69 -7.56 14.34 1.79
C THR A 69 -8.71 14.71 0.86
N LEU A 70 -8.80 14.05 -0.31
CA LEU A 70 -9.92 14.20 -1.25
C LEU A 70 -11.26 13.87 -0.61
N LEU A 71 -11.36 12.72 0.07
CA LEU A 71 -12.57 12.32 0.79
C LEU A 71 -12.96 13.35 1.86
N SER A 72 -11.99 13.85 2.61
CA SER A 72 -12.23 14.88 3.62
C SER A 72 -12.75 16.16 3.00
N PHE A 73 -12.16 16.60 1.88
CA PHE A 73 -12.63 17.78 1.14
C PHE A 73 -14.07 17.62 0.64
N PHE A 74 -14.42 16.46 0.06
CA PHE A 74 -15.79 16.19 -0.38
C PHE A 74 -16.80 16.20 0.78
N VAL A 75 -16.44 15.62 1.92
CA VAL A 75 -17.33 15.59 3.10
C VAL A 75 -17.53 16.99 3.68
N ILE A 76 -16.48 17.81 3.75
CA ILE A 76 -16.56 19.19 4.22
C ILE A 76 -17.45 20.04 3.28
N ASN A 77 -17.20 19.97 1.96
CA ASN A 77 -17.97 20.74 0.98
C ASN A 77 -19.46 20.36 0.93
N ARG A 78 -19.78 19.06 1.13
CA ARG A 78 -21.17 18.62 1.25
C ARG A 78 -21.84 19.10 2.52
N LYS A 79 -21.10 19.23 3.62
CA LYS A 79 -21.62 19.78 4.87
C LYS A 79 -21.93 21.28 4.72
N GLN A 80 -21.09 22.01 4.00
CA GLN A 80 -21.27 23.45 3.77
C GLN A 80 -22.51 23.74 2.92
N ARG A 81 -22.73 23.02 1.81
CA ARG A 81 -23.94 23.17 0.96
C ARG A 81 -25.28 22.78 1.62
N ARG A 82 -25.27 22.12 2.77
CA ARG A 82 -26.52 21.78 3.50
C ARG A 82 -26.92 22.86 4.52
N LEU A 83 -26.06 23.85 4.75
CA LEU A 83 -26.26 24.92 5.73
C LEU A 83 -26.63 26.27 5.07
N ASP A 84 -26.55 26.34 3.74
CA ASP A 84 -27.07 27.43 2.89
C ASP A 84 -28.47 27.07 2.37
#